data_AF-A0A3D3PNW0-F1
#
_entry.id   AF-A0A3D3PNW0-F1
#
_cell.length_a   1.000
_cell.length_b   1.000
_cell.length_c   1.000
_cell.angle_alpha   90.00
_cell.angle_beta   90.00
_cell.angle_gamma   90.00
#
_symmetry.space_group_name_H-M   'P 1'
#
loop_
_entity.id
_entity.type
_entity.pdbx_description
1 polymer ?
#
loop_
_entity_poly.entity_id
_entity_poly.type
_entity_poly.pdbx_seq_one_letter_code
_entity_poly.pdbx_strand_id
1 'polypeptide(L)' 'MPVHIAVFAKAPVAGAAKTRLIPLLGEQGAADAQRAMTLRTLRTAQAAAPGQVSLWTAGDHAHSFFSECVQR' A
#
# COMPACT_ATOMS: atom_id res chain seq x y z
N MET A 1 24.62 3.81 10.53
CA MET A 1 24.17 4.58 9.35
C MET A 1 22.65 4.57 9.36
N PRO A 2 21.98 5.70 9.07
CA PRO A 2 20.54 5.70 8.85
C PRO A 2 20.17 4.80 7.66
N VAL A 3 19.06 4.06 7.75
CA VAL A 3 18.55 3.18 6.69
C VAL A 3 17.25 3.77 6.16
N HIS A 4 17.20 4.02 4.86
CA HIS A 4 15.97 4.48 4.19
C HIS A 4 15.18 3.30 3.64
N ILE A 5 13.87 3.24 3.93
CA ILE A 5 12.98 2.19 3.44
C ILE A 5 12.04 2.77 2.38
N ALA A 6 12.13 2.26 1.15
CA ALA A 6 11.18 2.59 0.08
C ALA A 6 10.10 1.49 0.00
N VAL A 7 8.83 1.87 0.20
CA VAL A 7 7.68 0.97 0.07
C VAL A 7 7.00 1.23 -1.26
N PHE A 8 6.92 0.20 -2.10
CA PHE A 8 6.23 0.28 -3.40
C PHE A 8 4.82 -0.27 -3.27
N ALA A 9 3.82 0.51 -3.68
CA ALA A 9 2.42 0.13 -3.60
C ALA A 9 1.63 0.54 -4.86
N LYS A 10 0.68 -0.31 -5.24
CA LYS A 10 -0.35 0.01 -6.23
C LYS A 10 -1.64 0.41 -5.53
N ALA A 11 -2.43 1.28 -6.15
CA ALA A 11 -3.73 1.68 -5.63
C ALA A 11 -4.67 0.45 -5.48
N PRO A 12 -5.46 0.37 -4.40
CA PRO A 12 -6.39 -0.72 -4.13
C PRO A 12 -7.66 -0.55 -4.95
N VAL A 13 -7.57 -0.84 -6.25
CA VAL A 13 -8.70 -0.78 -7.17
C VAL A 13 -9.25 -2.20 -7.40
N ALA A 14 -10.56 -2.38 -7.21
CA ALA A 14 -11.26 -3.63 -7.49
C ALA A 14 -11.00 -4.10 -8.94
N GLY A 15 -10.78 -5.40 -9.12
CA GLY A 15 -10.46 -5.99 -10.44
C GLY A 15 -9.03 -5.75 -10.94
N ALA A 16 -8.28 -4.82 -10.35
CA ALA A 16 -6.92 -4.47 -10.78
C ALA A 16 -5.84 -4.76 -9.73
N ALA A 17 -6.19 -4.74 -8.44
CA ALA A 17 -5.30 -5.06 -7.35
C ALA A 17 -5.33 -6.56 -7.03
N LYS A 18 -4.14 -7.14 -6.81
CA LYS A 18 -3.96 -8.52 -6.33
C LYS A 18 -4.86 -9.53 -7.05
N THR A 19 -4.89 -9.48 -8.39
CA THR A 19 -5.84 -10.22 -9.23
C THR A 19 -5.84 -11.73 -9.01
N ARG A 20 -4.71 -12.32 -8.59
CA ARG A 20 -4.60 -13.73 -8.20
C ARG A 20 -5.42 -14.10 -6.95
N LEU A 21 -5.84 -13.13 -6.13
CA LEU A 21 -6.70 -13.34 -4.96
C LEU A 21 -8.19 -13.20 -5.27
N ILE A 22 -8.55 -12.70 -6.46
CA ILE A 22 -9.96 -12.49 -6.85
C ILE A 22 -10.78 -13.79 -6.77
N PRO A 23 -10.30 -14.97 -7.22
CA PRO A 23 -11.09 -16.20 -7.11
C PRO A 23 -11.48 -16.59 -5.67
N LEU A 24 -10.72 -16.13 -4.67
CA LEU A 24 -10.95 -16.44 -3.26
C LEU A 24 -11.70 -15.32 -2.52
N LEU A 25 -11.36 -14.05 -2.83
CA LEU A 25 -11.81 -12.89 -2.06
C LEU A 25 -12.81 -12.00 -2.82
N GLY A 26 -13.07 -12.29 -4.08
CA GLY A 26 -13.72 -11.36 -5.00
C GLY A 26 -12.83 -10.14 -5.32
N GLU A 27 -13.31 -9.30 -6.24
CA GLU A 27 -12.58 -8.10 -6.67
C GLU A 27 -12.39 -7.09 -5.54
N GLN A 28 -13.45 -6.83 -4.77
CA GLN A 28 -13.40 -5.91 -3.65
C GLN A 28 -12.50 -6.45 -2.53
N GLY A 29 -12.61 -7.73 -2.18
CA GLY A 29 -11.76 -8.32 -1.16
C GLY A 29 -10.28 -8.34 -1.54
N ALA A 30 -9.95 -8.48 -2.83
CA ALA A 30 -8.57 -8.33 -3.31
C ALA A 30 -8.04 -6.89 -3.18
N ALA A 31 -8.89 -5.88 -3.44
CA ALA A 31 -8.56 -4.48 -3.22
C ALA A 31 -8.38 -4.14 -1.72
N ASP A 32 -9.27 -4.64 -0.87
CA ASP A 32 -9.19 -4.45 0.58
C ASP A 32 -7.93 -5.12 1.16
N ALA A 33 -7.57 -6.30 0.65
CA ALA A 33 -6.31 -6.95 1.01
C ALA A 33 -5.09 -6.11 0.60
N GLN A 34 -5.09 -5.51 -0.60
CA GLN A 34 -4.02 -4.59 -1.04
C GLN A 34 -3.91 -3.37 -0.11
N ARG A 35 -5.04 -2.78 0.27
CA ARG A 35 -5.09 -1.67 1.24
C ARG A 35 -4.50 -2.08 2.59
N ALA A 36 -4.98 -3.19 3.17
CA ALA A 36 -4.55 -3.68 4.48
C ALA A 36 -3.05 -4.02 4.51
N MET A 37 -2.54 -4.72 3.48
CA MET A 37 -1.11 -5.02 3.36
C MET A 37 -0.27 -3.76 3.28
N THR A 38 -0.67 -2.78 2.46
CA THR A 38 0.10 -1.54 2.28
C THR A 38 0.17 -0.75 3.58
N LEU A 39 -0.96 -0.55 4.27
CA LEU A 39 -0.99 0.14 5.57
C LEU A 39 -0.17 -0.58 6.64
N ARG A 40 -0.23 -1.92 6.68
CA ARG A 40 0.59 -2.72 7.61
C ARG A 40 2.08 -2.57 7.31
N THR A 41 2.47 -2.62 6.04
CA THR A 41 3.87 -2.45 5.62
C THR A 41 4.39 -1.07 5.98
N LEU A 42 3.61 -0.01 5.73
CA LEU A 42 3.98 1.36 6.09
C LEU A 42 4.19 1.50 7.60
N ARG A 43 3.27 1.00 8.44
CA ARG A 43 3.47 1.02 9.90
C ARG A 43 4.72 0.25 10.34
N THR A 44 5.00 -0.88 9.70
CA THR A 44 6.18 -1.71 10.02
C THR A 44 7.47 -0.99 9.64
N ALA A 45 7.53 -0.37 8.45
CA ALA A 45 8.65 0.46 8.02
C ALA A 45 8.80 1.71 8.91
N GLN A 46 7.66 2.34 9.22
CA GLN A 46 7.40 3.33 10.27
C GLN A 46 8.28 3.10 11.52
N ALA A 47 8.00 1.96 12.15
CA ALA A 47 8.64 1.54 13.40
C ALA A 47 10.13 1.16 13.24
N ALA A 48 10.53 0.63 12.08
CA ALA A 48 11.90 0.20 11.83
C ALA A 48 12.85 1.35 11.46
N ALA A 49 12.34 2.37 10.76
CA ALA A 49 13.11 3.52 10.28
C ALA A 49 12.30 4.83 10.41
N PRO A 50 12.10 5.34 11.65
CA PRO A 50 11.28 6.52 11.88
C PRO A 50 11.75 7.73 11.06
N GLY A 51 10.84 8.34 10.31
CA GLY A 51 11.13 9.49 9.45
C GLY A 51 11.96 9.18 8.19
N GLN A 52 12.26 7.91 7.91
CA GLN A 52 13.08 7.48 6.77
C GLN A 52 12.33 6.48 5.88
N VAL A 53 11.04 6.75 5.64
CA VAL A 53 10.18 5.93 4.80
C VAL A 53 9.63 6.78 3.66
N SER A 54 9.71 6.26 2.43
CA SER A 54 9.01 6.85 1.29
C SER A 54 8.05 5.85 0.65
N LEU A 55 6.87 6.35 0.26
CA LEU A 55 5.87 5.60 -0.47
C LEU A 55 6.00 5.89 -1.97
N TRP A 56 6.26 4.84 -2.75
CA TRP A 56 6.36 4.90 -4.21
C TRP A 56 5.12 4.24 -4.79
N THR A 57 4.37 5.00 -5.57
CA THR A 57 3.05 4.59 -6.03
C THR A 57 3.07 4.21 -7.50
N ALA A 58 2.36 3.15 -7.87
CA ALA A 58 2.18 2.74 -9.26
C ALA A 58 0.72 2.94 -9.71
N GLY A 59 0.54 3.52 -10.91
CA GLY A 59 -0.77 3.83 -11.49
C GLY A 59 -1.19 5.27 -11.22
N ASP A 60 -2.46 5.48 -10.87
CA ASP A 60 -3.00 6.80 -10.57
C ASP A 60 -2.47 7.33 -9.23
N HIS A 61 -1.49 8.24 -9.30
CA HIS A 61 -0.89 8.91 -8.14
C HIS A 61 -1.88 9.78 -7.35
N ALA A 62 -2.98 10.21 -7.95
CA ALA A 62 -4.01 11.02 -7.31
C ALA A 62 -5.06 10.19 -6.56
N HIS A 63 -4.95 8.85 -6.59
CA HIS A 63 -5.90 8.01 -5.89
C HIS A 63 -5.91 8.34 -4.38
N SER A 64 -7.11 8.56 -3.83
CA SER A 64 -7.35 8.97 -2.44
C SER A 64 -6.70 8.08 -1.36
N PHE A 65 -6.37 6.84 -1.72
CA PHE A 65 -5.70 5.89 -0.85
C PHE A 65 -4.27 6.34 -0.52
N PHE A 66 -3.58 6.99 -1.45
CA PHE A 66 -2.22 7.48 -1.20
C PHE A 66 -2.24 8.68 -0.26
N SER A 67 -3.24 9.55 -0.37
CA SER A 67 -3.48 10.59 0.64
C SER A 67 -3.76 10.00 2.03
N GLU A 68 -4.53 8.91 2.11
CA GLU A 68 -4.73 8.18 3.37
C GLU A 68 -3.40 7.63 3.93
N CYS A 69 -2.52 7.11 3.08
CA CYS A 69 -1.23 6.57 3.51
C CYS A 69 -0.29 7.62 4.09
N VAL A 70 -0.38 8.88 3.64
CA VAL A 70 0.45 9.98 4.16
C VAL A 70 -0.04 10.45 5.53
N GLN A 71 -1.32 10.28 5.83
CA GLN A 71 -1.94 10.71 7.09
C GLN A 71 -1.77 9.70 8.24
N ARG A 72 -1.21 8.51 8.00
CA ARG A 72 -1.13 7.39 8.95
C ARG A 72 0.28 6.88 9.18
#